data_AF-A0A8H4J8F3-F1
#
_entry.id   AF-A0A8H4J8F3-F1
#
_cell.length_a   1.000
_cell.length_b   1.000
_cell.length_c   1.000
_cell.angle_alpha   90.00
_cell.angle_beta   90.00
_cell.angle_gamma   90.00
#
_symmetry.space_group_name_H-M   'P 1'
#
loop_
_entity.id
_entity.type
_entity.pdbx_description
1 polymer ?
#
loop_
_entity_poly.entity_id
_entity_poly.type
_entity_poly.pdbx_seq_one_letter_code
_entity_poly.pdbx_strand_id
1 'polypeptide(L)'
;MVEDFMSVRTRGKVQHLGSSVTGILKSDKDSFDALNVLFPSITASGVPKKAAIEVIESLESSPRELYSGGIMLIDPLSNDFEATLVLRTVFQDQDRQWIQAGAGVISQSLPDREFTETCEKLGTIAPYLVSQQVRTILPNRFDTDVSASLIAPRP
;
A
#
# COMPACT_ATOMS: atom_id res chain seq x y z
N MET A 1 -22.16 -9.28 11.60
CA MET A 1 -22.69 -10.31 10.71
C MET A 1 -21.61 -10.68 9.71
N VAL A 2 -21.47 -11.95 9.36
CA VAL A 2 -20.63 -12.36 8.24
C VAL A 2 -21.55 -12.44 7.02
N GLU A 3 -21.35 -11.56 6.05
CA GLU A 3 -22.17 -11.47 4.84
C GLU A 3 -21.67 -12.39 3.74
N ASP A 4 -20.35 -12.55 3.67
CA ASP A 4 -19.67 -13.44 2.74
C ASP A 4 -18.57 -14.16 3.51
N PHE A 5 -18.49 -15.48 3.36
CA PHE A 5 -17.60 -16.31 4.17
C PHE A 5 -16.73 -17.21 3.31
N MET A 6 -15.42 -17.04 3.45
CA MET A 6 -14.40 -17.85 2.79
C MET A 6 -14.64 -18.00 1.28
N SER A 7 -15.05 -16.92 0.61
CA SER A 7 -15.21 -16.89 -0.83
C SER A 7 -13.88 -16.62 -1.51
N VAL A 8 -13.70 -17.23 -2.69
CA VAL A 8 -12.51 -17.01 -3.52
C VAL A 8 -12.58 -15.63 -4.17
N ARG A 9 -11.59 -14.79 -3.86
CA ARG A 9 -11.42 -13.44 -4.39
C ARG A 9 -10.25 -13.42 -5.38
N THR A 10 -10.58 -13.40 -6.67
CA THR A 10 -9.59 -13.31 -7.75
C THR A 10 -9.06 -11.87 -7.86
N ARG A 11 -7.74 -11.69 -7.76
CA ARG A 11 -7.09 -10.38 -7.92
C ARG A 11 -5.82 -10.52 -8.75
N GLY A 12 -5.93 -10.18 -10.04
CA GLY A 12 -4.83 -10.35 -10.99
C GLY A 12 -4.41 -11.81 -11.11
N LYS A 13 -3.13 -12.10 -10.82
CA LYS A 13 -2.54 -13.44 -10.92
C LYS A 13 -2.72 -14.32 -9.68
N VAL A 14 -3.34 -13.80 -8.62
CA VAL A 14 -3.52 -14.53 -7.34
C VAL A 14 -4.98 -14.62 -6.94
N GLN A 15 -5.30 -15.62 -6.13
CA GLN A 15 -6.60 -15.79 -5.50
C GLN A 15 -6.41 -15.72 -3.98
N HIS A 16 -7.29 -15.01 -3.29
CA HIS A 16 -7.33 -14.99 -1.84
C HIS A 16 -8.65 -15.58 -1.35
N LEU A 17 -8.61 -16.23 -0.20
CA LEU A 17 -9.82 -16.54 0.53
C LEU A 17 -10.22 -15.31 1.34
N GLY A 18 -11.40 -14.76 1.07
CA GLY A 18 -11.89 -13.53 1.70
C GLY A 18 -13.23 -13.74 2.38
N SER A 19 -13.50 -12.94 3.41
CA SER A 19 -14.83 -12.84 4.03
C SER A 19 -15.19 -11.37 4.19
N SER A 20 -16.49 -11.05 4.08
CA SER A 20 -17.03 -9.73 4.38
C SER A 20 -17.75 -9.77 5.72
N VAL A 21 -17.34 -8.89 6.64
CA VAL A 21 -17.95 -8.77 7.96
C VAL A 21 -18.48 -7.35 8.12
N THR A 22 -19.75 -7.24 8.49
CA THR A 22 -20.44 -5.95 8.68
C THR A 22 -21.03 -5.87 10.09
N GLY A 23 -21.28 -4.66 10.55
CA GLY A 23 -21.88 -4.40 11.85
C GLY A 23 -22.38 -2.97 11.95
N ILE A 24 -23.21 -2.72 12.96
CA ILE A 24 -23.71 -1.38 13.26
C ILE A 24 -22.91 -0.89 14.47
N LEU A 25 -22.34 0.31 14.36
CA LEU A 25 -21.67 0.94 15.49
C LEU A 25 -22.67 1.23 16.60
N LYS A 26 -22.20 1.20 17.85
CA LYS A 26 -23.03 1.63 18.97
C LYS A 26 -23.35 3.12 18.82
N SER A 27 -24.45 3.56 19.43
CA SER A 27 -24.91 4.95 19.34
C SER A 27 -23.93 5.97 19.92
N ASP A 28 -23.00 5.54 20.76
CA ASP A 28 -21.95 6.34 21.39
C ASP A 28 -20.58 6.22 20.69
N LYS A 29 -20.54 5.67 19.47
CA LYS A 29 -19.31 5.36 18.73
C LYS A 29 -19.31 5.90 17.32
N ASP A 30 -18.13 6.28 16.84
CA ASP A 30 -17.91 6.80 15.49
C ASP A 30 -16.95 5.92 14.65
N SER A 31 -16.67 6.36 13.42
CA SER A 31 -15.77 5.66 12.50
C SER A 31 -14.32 5.61 12.99
N PHE A 32 -13.88 6.57 13.81
CA PHE A 32 -12.54 6.57 14.40
C PHE A 32 -12.42 5.57 15.54
N ASP A 33 -13.47 5.39 16.35
CA ASP A 33 -13.53 4.28 17.32
C ASP A 33 -13.37 2.93 16.60
N ALA A 34 -14.06 2.75 15.47
CA ALA A 34 -13.95 1.54 14.65
C ALA A 34 -12.54 1.34 14.11
N LEU A 35 -11.94 2.41 13.55
CA LEU A 35 -10.58 2.41 13.04
C LEU A 35 -9.57 1.98 14.11
N ASN A 36 -9.65 2.55 15.31
CA ASN A 36 -8.74 2.26 16.42
C ASN A 36 -8.77 0.78 16.85
N VAL A 37 -9.92 0.12 16.70
CA VAL A 37 -10.04 -1.32 16.98
C VAL A 37 -9.50 -2.15 15.82
N LEU A 38 -9.78 -1.75 14.58
CA LEU A 38 -9.44 -2.51 13.38
C LEU A 38 -7.97 -2.42 13.00
N PHE A 39 -7.35 -1.25 13.16
CA PHE A 39 -5.95 -1.00 12.78
C PHE A 39 -4.97 -1.11 13.99
N PRO A 40 -3.70 -1.49 13.76
CA PRO A 40 -3.19 -2.04 12.50
C PRO A 40 -3.89 -3.37 12.17
N SER A 41 -4.04 -3.66 10.87
CA SER A 41 -4.82 -4.81 10.41
C SER A 41 -4.24 -6.12 10.94
N ILE A 42 -5.11 -7.07 11.31
CA ILE A 42 -4.70 -8.43 11.73
C ILE A 42 -3.94 -9.17 10.62
N THR A 43 -4.17 -8.82 9.35
CA THR A 43 -3.51 -9.45 8.20
C THR A 43 -2.02 -9.12 8.08
N ALA A 44 -1.57 -8.06 8.74
CA ALA A 44 -0.18 -7.60 8.71
C ALA A 44 0.46 -7.48 10.11
N SER A 45 -0.33 -7.66 11.18
CA SER A 45 0.15 -7.80 12.55
C SER A 45 0.14 -9.26 13.00
N GLY A 46 -1.04 -9.87 13.09
CA GLY A 46 -1.23 -11.27 13.49
C GLY A 46 -2.31 -11.44 14.55
N VAL A 47 -2.42 -12.65 15.09
CA VAL A 47 -3.39 -13.01 16.13
C VAL A 47 -2.69 -13.86 17.20
N PRO A 48 -2.79 -13.51 18.50
CA PRO A 48 -3.48 -12.34 19.08
C PRO A 48 -2.78 -11.01 18.72
N LYS A 49 -3.56 -9.98 18.32
CA LYS A 49 -3.05 -8.71 17.75
C LYS A 49 -1.95 -8.06 18.60
N LYS A 50 -2.21 -7.86 19.90
CA LYS A 50 -1.27 -7.18 20.81
C LYS A 50 0.07 -7.91 20.90
N ALA A 51 0.03 -9.21 21.18
CA ALA A 51 1.24 -10.03 21.28
C ALA A 51 2.00 -10.09 19.96
N ALA A 52 1.29 -10.16 18.82
CA ALA A 52 1.91 -10.16 17.51
C ALA A 52 2.64 -8.84 17.21
N ILE A 53 2.03 -7.70 17.56
CA ILE A 53 2.68 -6.37 17.43
C ILE A 53 3.93 -6.30 18.31
N GLU A 54 3.86 -6.72 19.57
CA GLU A 54 5.02 -6.71 20.49
C GLU A 54 6.17 -7.57 19.96
N VAL A 55 5.88 -8.75 19.41
CA VAL A 55 6.88 -9.62 18.79
C VAL A 55 7.49 -8.95 17.55
N ILE A 56 6.67 -8.37 16.68
CA ILE A 56 7.14 -7.62 15.51
C ILE A 56 8.08 -6.49 15.92
N GLU A 57 7.69 -5.68 16.91
CA GLU A 57 8.48 -4.57 17.44
C GLU A 57 9.81 -5.05 18.05
N SER A 58 9.83 -6.25 18.64
CA SER A 58 11.06 -6.83 19.19
C SER A 58 12.03 -7.37 18.12
N LEU A 59 11.52 -7.73 16.94
CA LEU A 59 12.28 -8.36 15.86
C LEU A 59 12.73 -7.36 14.79
N GLU A 60 11.96 -6.30 14.55
CA GLU A 60 12.27 -5.30 13.53
C GLU A 60 13.16 -4.18 14.11
N SER A 61 14.25 -3.87 13.40
CA SER A 61 15.23 -2.86 13.84
C SER A 61 14.78 -1.41 13.67
N SER A 62 13.66 -1.18 13.00
CA SER A 62 13.14 0.14 12.66
C SER A 62 11.61 0.13 12.67
N PRO A 63 10.96 1.26 13.00
CA PRO A 63 9.51 1.37 12.90
C PRO A 63 9.05 1.12 11.45
N ARG A 64 7.85 0.54 11.30
CA ARG A 64 7.24 0.27 9.99
C ARG A 64 6.75 1.51 9.26
N GLU A 65 6.63 2.64 9.96
CA GLU A 65 6.07 3.88 9.44
C GLU A 65 4.71 3.64 8.77
N LEU A 66 4.53 3.96 7.48
CA LEU A 66 3.28 3.73 6.77
C LEU A 66 3.05 2.25 6.41
N TYR A 67 4.08 1.40 6.39
CA TYR A 67 3.90 -0.02 6.09
C TYR A 67 3.02 -0.69 7.14
N SER A 68 1.98 -1.43 6.71
CA SER A 68 0.95 -2.00 7.61
C SER A 68 0.06 -0.97 8.31
N GLY A 69 0.20 0.32 8.00
CA GLY A 69 -0.68 1.41 8.44
C GLY A 69 -1.97 1.50 7.62
N GLY A 70 -2.69 2.62 7.73
CA GLY A 70 -3.92 2.88 7.00
C GLY A 70 -3.87 4.22 6.26
N ILE A 71 -4.37 4.26 5.02
CA ILE A 71 -4.74 5.49 4.31
C ILE A 71 -6.25 5.65 4.45
N MET A 72 -6.70 6.86 4.82
CA MET A 72 -8.11 7.15 5.03
C MET A 72 -8.64 8.12 3.97
N LEU A 73 -9.82 7.82 3.43
CA LEU A 73 -10.68 8.79 2.76
C LEU A 73 -11.85 9.12 3.67
N ILE A 74 -12.10 10.42 3.86
CA ILE A 74 -13.16 10.93 4.72
C ILE A 74 -13.94 11.97 3.92
N ASP A 75 -15.24 11.74 3.75
CA ASP A 75 -16.17 12.72 3.19
C ASP A 75 -17.10 13.25 4.30
N PRO A 76 -16.89 14.48 4.77
CA PRO A 76 -17.73 15.07 5.82
C PRO A 76 -19.19 15.33 5.40
N LEU A 77 -19.49 15.41 4.09
CA LEU A 77 -20.82 15.73 3.59
C LEU A 77 -21.70 14.48 3.51
N SER A 78 -21.15 13.37 3.04
CA SER A 78 -21.84 12.07 2.99
C SER A 78 -21.68 11.26 4.28
N ASN A 79 -20.76 11.66 5.15
CA ASN A 79 -20.31 10.89 6.31
C ASN A 79 -19.69 9.54 5.93
N ASP A 80 -19.09 9.46 4.73
CA ASP A 80 -18.35 8.28 4.27
C ASP A 80 -16.95 8.26 4.87
N PHE A 81 -16.55 7.08 5.33
CA PHE A 81 -15.24 6.82 5.89
C PHE A 81 -14.70 5.50 5.33
N GLU A 82 -13.57 5.56 4.63
CA GLU A 82 -12.87 4.39 4.11
C GLU A 82 -11.44 4.39 4.64
N ALA A 83 -10.99 3.24 5.16
CA ALA A 83 -9.60 3.03 5.55
C ALA A 83 -9.02 1.81 4.84
N THR A 84 -7.92 2.01 4.12
CA THR A 84 -7.24 0.96 3.35
C THR A 84 -5.86 0.67 3.93
N LEU A 85 -5.58 -0.61 4.15
CA LEU A 85 -4.29 -1.11 4.60
C LEU A 85 -3.19 -0.81 3.57
N VAL A 86 -2.10 -0.21 4.03
CA VAL A 86 -0.97 0.17 3.19
C VAL A 86 -0.02 -1.02 3.04
N LEU A 87 -0.06 -1.63 1.86
CA LEU A 87 0.83 -2.69 1.41
C LEU A 87 1.15 -2.46 -0.07
N ARG A 88 2.24 -3.06 -0.55
CA ARG A 88 2.64 -2.96 -1.96
C ARG A 88 2.75 -1.49 -2.42
N THR A 89 3.47 -0.70 -1.62
CA THR A 89 3.66 0.74 -1.82
C THR A 89 5.14 1.06 -1.89
N VAL A 90 5.50 2.05 -2.71
CA VAL A 90 6.83 2.68 -2.68
C VAL A 90 6.75 3.84 -1.71
N PHE A 91 7.61 3.81 -0.71
CA PHE A 91 7.71 4.86 0.29
C PHE A 91 8.89 5.76 -0.05
N GLN A 92 8.74 7.05 0.27
CA GLN A 92 9.78 8.05 0.08
C GLN A 92 9.66 9.11 1.17
N ASP A 93 10.79 9.45 1.77
CA ASP A 93 10.96 10.64 2.61
C ASP A 93 12.09 11.52 2.03
N GLN A 94 12.65 12.43 2.83
CA GLN A 94 13.74 13.32 2.39
C GLN A 94 15.07 12.59 2.19
N ASP A 95 15.28 11.48 2.89
CA ASP A 95 16.57 10.81 3.02
C ASP A 95 16.63 9.51 2.21
N ARG A 96 15.48 8.86 1.98
CA ARG A 96 15.44 7.53 1.37
C ARG A 96 14.14 7.22 0.61
N GLN A 97 14.26 6.21 -0.25
CA GLN A 97 13.15 5.52 -0.90
C GLN A 97 13.24 4.04 -0.57
N TRP A 98 12.12 3.39 -0.26
CA TRP A 98 12.12 1.96 0.04
C TRP A 98 10.79 1.29 -0.33
N ILE A 99 10.84 -0.03 -0.38
CA ILE A 99 9.68 -0.91 -0.50
C ILE A 99 9.76 -1.92 0.63
N GLN A 100 8.60 -2.33 1.16
CA GLN A 100 8.54 -3.28 2.27
C GLN A 100 7.46 -4.33 2.02
N ALA A 101 7.78 -5.57 2.35
CA ALA A 101 6.87 -6.70 2.32
C ALA A 101 7.16 -7.63 3.50
N GLY A 102 6.16 -8.42 3.86
CA GLY A 102 6.20 -9.38 4.94
C GLY A 102 5.31 -10.56 4.58
N ALA A 103 5.40 -11.62 5.37
CA ALA A 103 4.62 -12.84 5.20
C ALA A 103 3.96 -13.24 6.53
N GLY A 104 2.84 -13.95 6.45
CA GLY A 104 2.13 -14.42 7.63
C GLY A 104 2.75 -15.72 8.10
N VAL A 105 3.39 -15.72 9.27
CA VAL A 105 4.06 -16.90 9.81
C VAL A 105 3.11 -17.70 10.69
N ILE A 106 2.97 -18.99 10.40
CA ILE A 106 2.25 -19.97 11.21
C ILE A 106 3.15 -21.14 11.59
N SER A 107 2.68 -22.04 12.46
CA SER A 107 3.47 -23.21 12.91
C SER A 107 3.94 -24.14 11.79
N GLN A 108 3.25 -24.13 10.64
CA GLN A 108 3.55 -24.95 9.47
C GLN A 108 4.38 -24.21 8.41
N SER A 109 4.73 -22.93 8.66
CA SER A 109 5.53 -22.13 7.75
C SER A 109 6.96 -22.69 7.61
N LEU A 110 7.50 -22.61 6.39
CA LEU A 110 8.89 -22.92 6.11
C LEU A 110 9.64 -21.60 5.87
N PRO A 111 10.74 -21.30 6.58
CA PRO A 111 11.45 -20.01 6.46
C PRO A 111 11.77 -19.62 5.02
N ASP A 112 12.30 -20.56 4.23
CA ASP A 112 12.64 -20.31 2.82
C ASP A 112 11.41 -19.98 1.96
N ARG A 113 10.26 -20.58 2.26
CA ARG A 113 9.02 -20.30 1.52
C ARG A 113 8.48 -18.92 1.86
N GLU A 114 8.47 -18.54 3.13
CA GLU A 114 8.01 -17.21 3.56
C GLU A 114 8.92 -16.12 2.98
N PHE A 115 10.23 -16.33 2.99
CA PHE A 115 11.18 -15.43 2.34
C PHE A 115 10.89 -15.30 0.84
N THR A 116 10.71 -16.43 0.14
CA THR A 116 10.35 -16.43 -1.29
C THR A 116 9.05 -15.66 -1.54
N GLU A 117 8.04 -15.82 -0.71
CA GLU A 117 6.78 -15.06 -0.82
C GLU A 117 7.01 -13.55 -0.66
N THR A 118 7.86 -13.11 0.27
CA THR A 118 8.19 -11.69 0.39
C THR A 118 8.88 -11.15 -0.87
N CYS A 119 9.79 -11.92 -1.48
CA CYS A 119 10.39 -11.57 -2.76
C CYS A 119 9.36 -11.52 -3.90
N GLU A 120 8.45 -12.49 -3.99
CA GLU A 120 7.35 -12.53 -4.97
C GLU A 120 6.45 -11.29 -4.84
N LYS A 121 6.12 -10.87 -3.60
CA LYS A 121 5.35 -9.65 -3.32
C LYS A 121 6.07 -8.39 -3.77
N LEU A 122 7.38 -8.28 -3.51
CA LEU A 122 8.17 -7.13 -3.95
C LEU A 122 8.38 -7.14 -5.47
N GLY A 123 8.45 -8.32 -6.09
CA GLY A 123 8.58 -8.50 -7.53
C GLY A 123 7.42 -7.90 -8.35
N THR A 124 6.30 -7.55 -7.73
CA THR A 124 5.22 -6.83 -8.42
C THR A 124 5.48 -5.33 -8.55
N ILE A 125 6.45 -4.78 -7.82
CA ILE A 125 6.76 -3.34 -7.78
C ILE A 125 8.20 -3.09 -8.22
N ALA A 126 9.15 -3.81 -7.65
CA ALA A 126 10.59 -3.57 -7.81
C ALA A 126 11.03 -3.46 -9.29
N PRO A 127 10.56 -4.31 -10.23
CA PRO A 127 10.97 -4.21 -11.64
C PRO A 127 10.50 -2.94 -12.35
N TYR A 128 9.54 -2.21 -11.79
CA TYR A 128 8.97 -1.00 -12.37
C TYR A 128 9.52 0.28 -11.74
N LEU A 129 10.40 0.17 -10.75
CA LEU A 129 11.08 1.32 -10.16
C LEU A 129 12.23 1.75 -11.05
N VAL A 130 12.18 2.99 -11.50
CA VAL A 130 13.23 3.61 -12.31
C VAL A 130 13.89 4.71 -11.49
N SER A 131 15.22 4.76 -11.51
CA SER A 131 15.94 5.90 -10.95
C SER A 131 15.52 7.15 -11.72
N GLN A 132 15.10 8.20 -11.02
CA GLN A 132 15.02 9.51 -11.67
C GLN A 132 16.42 9.90 -12.12
N GLN A 133 16.68 9.87 -13.43
CA GLN A 133 17.82 10.60 -13.97
C GLN A 133 17.52 12.08 -13.76
N VAL A 134 18.43 12.78 -13.08
CA VAL A 134 18.42 14.24 -13.02
C VAL A 134 18.40 14.72 -14.46
N ARG A 135 17.26 15.23 -14.93
CA ARG A 135 17.23 16.04 -16.16
C ARG A 135 18.05 17.28 -15.82
N THR A 136 19.34 17.28 -16.16
CA THR A 136 20.10 18.51 -16.28
C THR A 136 19.31 19.38 -17.23
N ILE A 137 18.72 20.45 -16.69
CA ILE A 137 18.08 21.50 -17.49
C ILE A 137 19.19 22.02 -18.40
N LEU A 138 19.22 21.58 -19.65
CA LEU A 138 19.91 22.31 -20.69
C LEU A 138 19.19 23.66 -20.78
N PRO A 139 19.89 24.80 -20.70
CA PRO A 139 19.24 26.09 -20.81
C PRO A 139 18.46 26.16 -22.13
N ASN A 140 17.20 26.60 -22.03
CA ASN A 140 16.25 26.76 -23.12
C ASN A 140 16.92 27.34 -24.37
N ARG A 141 16.95 26.55 -25.45
CA ARG A 141 17.36 27.01 -26.79
C ARG A 141 16.16 27.49 -27.61
N PHE A 142 15.16 28.05 -26.94
CA PHE A 142 13.98 28.66 -27.56
C PHE A 142 13.82 30.08 -27.05
N ASP A 143 14.81 30.89 -27.42
CA ASP A 143 14.68 32.34 -27.56
C ASP A 143 15.06 32.65 -29.01
N THR A 144 14.09 32.59 -29.91
CA THR A 144 14.07 33.42 -31.12
C THR A 144 12.63 33.64 -31.54
N ASP A 145 12.31 34.91 -31.63
CA ASP A 145 11.05 35.52 -31.99
C ASP A 145 10.40 35.04 -33.29
N VAL A 146 9.08 35.22 -33.27
CA VAL A 146 8.13 35.21 -34.37
C VAL A 146 8.58 36.10 -35.53
N SER A 147 8.69 35.56 -36.75
CA SER A 147 8.21 36.19 -38.01
C SER A 147 8.63 35.40 -39.27
N ALA A 148 7.73 35.42 -40.27
CA ALA A 148 7.85 34.90 -41.64
C ALA A 148 7.86 33.36 -41.79
N SER A 149 7.16 32.71 -42.71
CA SER A 149 6.17 33.06 -43.74
C SER A 149 5.81 31.75 -44.44
N LEU A 150 4.51 31.48 -44.60
CA LEU A 150 3.85 31.04 -45.85
C LEU A 150 4.65 30.21 -46.89
N ILE A 151 4.08 29.05 -47.26
CA ILE A 151 3.96 28.44 -48.62
C ILE A 151 4.60 27.03 -48.84
N ALA A 152 3.67 26.06 -48.99
CA ALA A 152 3.62 24.91 -49.93
C ALA A 152 4.42 23.61 -49.70
N PRO A 153 3.94 22.47 -50.26
CA PRO A 153 4.19 21.11 -49.74
C PRO A 153 5.12 20.22 -50.60
N ARG A 154 5.43 19.03 -50.03
CA ARG A 154 5.86 17.75 -50.67
C ARG A 154 7.34 17.60 -51.06
N PRO A 155 7.88 16.37 -51.30
CA PRO A 155 7.28 15.10 -51.76
C PRO A 155 6.58 14.24 -50.70
#